data_AF-A0A2V7TU05-F1
#
_entry.id   AF-A0A2V7TU05-F1
#
_cell.length_a   1.000
_cell.length_b   1.000
_cell.length_c   1.000
_cell.angle_alpha   90.00
_cell.angle_beta   90.00
_cell.angle_gamma   90.00
#
_symmetry.space_group_name_H-M   'P 1'
#
loop_
_entity.id
_entity.type
_entity.pdbx_description
1 polymer ?
#
loop_
_entity_poly.entity_id
_entity_poly.type
_entity_poly.pdbx_seq_one_letter_code
_entity_poly.pdbx_strand_id
1 'polypeptide(L)'
;MKRRRFVESALLAGAGAALGGGRPVSSAQGSRRNWIIPTDTPDRFHMKVMAFNPGPAPDPRSWELTIDGLTGTPLRLKLADLERLPRITQSSRLKCVQCWSGRVLWEGFRAGELLTLARPKPEASWVRIDCADRYFDFVKMDDLLHARTLFALGMNGEALGPEHGAPLRLVIPSKYGYRSSKLITKLTLTNTGGQGIVADAWPGYYSPTGDIEPGVDHPFDFPGETRKIAGGEITEY
;
A
#
# COMPACT_ATOMS: atom_id res chain seq x y z
N MET A 1 38.38 -18.70 10.71
CA MET A 1 38.18 -19.76 11.74
C MET A 1 37.60 -19.08 12.98
N LYS A 2 36.52 -19.46 13.67
CA LYS A 2 35.47 -20.48 13.63
C LYS A 2 34.28 -19.83 14.37
N ARG A 3 33.13 -19.64 13.70
CA ARG A 3 31.83 -20.31 13.92
C ARG A 3 31.05 -19.93 15.20
N ARG A 4 29.86 -19.38 14.90
CA ARG A 4 28.68 -19.13 15.76
C ARG A 4 28.30 -20.37 16.58
N ARG A 5 27.85 -20.15 17.83
CA ARG A 5 27.18 -21.16 18.65
C ARG A 5 25.66 -20.97 18.54
N PHE A 6 25.01 -21.94 17.89
CA PHE A 6 23.60 -22.24 18.09
C PHE A 6 23.47 -23.04 19.40
N VAL A 7 22.43 -22.77 20.18
CA VAL A 7 22.03 -23.61 21.31
C VAL A 7 20.86 -24.47 20.83
N GLU A 8 21.11 -25.75 20.63
CA GLU A 8 20.09 -26.80 20.56
C GLU A 8 19.98 -27.43 21.95
N SER A 9 18.77 -27.51 22.48
CA SER A 9 18.46 -28.29 23.67
C SER A 9 17.51 -29.41 23.27
N ALA A 10 18.01 -30.64 23.27
CA ALA A 10 17.22 -31.86 23.18
C ALA A 10 17.47 -32.69 24.43
N LEU A 11 16.39 -33.19 25.05
CA LEU A 11 16.44 -34.40 25.89
C LEU A 11 15.07 -35.11 25.87
N LEU A 12 15.15 -36.33 25.32
CA LEU A 12 14.38 -37.58 25.47
C LEU A 12 13.61 -37.75 26.79
N ALA A 13 12.63 -38.63 26.98
CA ALA A 13 11.76 -39.50 26.17
C ALA A 13 10.83 -40.19 27.21
N GLY A 14 9.59 -40.50 26.84
CA GLY A 14 8.68 -41.32 27.66
C GLY A 14 7.76 -42.13 26.76
N ALA A 15 7.88 -43.45 26.84
CA ALA A 15 7.21 -44.43 25.98
C ALA A 15 5.78 -44.76 26.45
N GLY A 16 4.89 -45.02 25.48
CA GLY A 16 3.56 -45.61 25.68
C GLY A 16 2.93 -45.95 24.34
N ALA A 17 2.74 -47.24 24.06
CA ALA A 17 2.25 -47.79 22.79
C ALA A 17 0.71 -47.91 22.77
N ALA A 18 0.07 -47.64 21.61
CA ALA A 18 -0.89 -48.52 20.94
C ALA A 18 -1.69 -47.82 19.81
N LEU A 19 -1.62 -48.44 18.62
CA LEU A 19 -2.69 -48.71 17.65
C LEU A 19 -3.43 -47.54 16.92
N GLY A 20 -3.17 -47.47 15.61
CA GLY A 20 -4.23 -47.52 14.59
C GLY A 20 -4.98 -46.23 14.23
N GLY A 21 -4.81 -45.81 12.97
CA GLY A 21 -5.87 -45.13 12.21
C GLY A 21 -5.79 -43.61 12.15
N GLY A 22 -5.30 -43.10 11.02
CA GLY A 22 -5.64 -41.78 10.47
C GLY A 22 -5.32 -40.57 11.35
N ARG A 23 -4.08 -40.06 11.29
CA ARG A 23 -3.84 -38.67 11.69
C ARG A 23 -4.69 -37.78 10.79
N PRO A 24 -5.56 -36.90 11.31
CA PRO A 24 -6.11 -35.85 10.47
C PRO A 24 -4.89 -35.07 9.97
N VAL A 25 -4.79 -34.90 8.66
CA VAL A 25 -3.97 -33.87 8.07
C VAL A 25 -4.54 -32.58 8.61
N SER A 26 -3.98 -32.12 9.74
CA SER A 26 -4.16 -30.75 10.19
C SER A 26 -3.73 -29.91 9.01
N SER A 27 -4.71 -29.32 8.33
CA SER A 27 -4.47 -28.28 7.36
C SER A 27 -3.65 -27.25 8.11
N ALA A 28 -2.34 -27.23 7.84
CA ALA A 28 -1.47 -26.17 8.28
C ALA A 28 -2.10 -24.89 7.73
N GLN A 29 -2.82 -24.18 8.59
CA GLN A 29 -3.08 -22.77 8.41
C GLN A 29 -1.69 -22.15 8.31
N GLY A 30 -1.18 -22.06 7.07
CA GLY A 30 0.12 -21.50 6.80
C GLY A 30 0.17 -20.15 7.47
N SER A 31 1.12 -19.99 8.41
CA SER A 31 1.23 -18.80 9.23
C SER A 31 1.07 -17.55 8.36
N ARG A 32 0.07 -16.72 8.65
CA ARG A 32 -0.18 -15.43 7.99
C ARG A 32 1.02 -14.52 8.21
N ARG A 33 2.02 -14.64 7.34
CA ARG A 33 3.26 -13.88 7.43
C ARG A 33 3.07 -12.55 6.71
N ASN A 34 2.71 -11.52 7.48
CA ASN A 34 2.69 -10.13 7.03
C ASN A 34 4.13 -9.61 7.03
N TRP A 35 4.79 -9.63 5.87
CA TRP A 35 6.18 -9.22 5.74
C TRP A 35 6.23 -7.86 5.07
N ILE A 36 6.92 -6.88 5.67
CA ILE A 36 7.32 -5.66 4.98
C ILE A 36 8.80 -5.79 4.70
N ILE A 37 9.17 -5.82 3.42
CA ILE A 37 10.56 -5.92 2.98
C ILE A 37 10.95 -4.58 2.34
N PRO A 38 11.77 -3.75 3.02
CA PRO A 38 12.36 -2.55 2.43
C PRO A 38 13.50 -2.90 1.46
N THR A 39 13.73 -2.07 0.45
CA THR A 39 15.05 -1.95 -0.16
C THR A 39 15.95 -1.07 0.71
N ASP A 40 17.19 -1.50 0.92
CA ASP A 40 18.15 -0.73 1.73
C ASP A 40 18.64 0.52 0.99
N THR A 41 18.75 0.43 -0.34
CA THR A 41 19.23 1.51 -1.21
C THR A 41 18.05 2.11 -1.98
N PRO A 42 17.96 3.45 -2.09
CA PRO A 42 17.01 4.09 -2.99
C PRO A 42 17.27 3.68 -4.45
N ASP A 43 16.21 3.58 -5.23
CA ASP A 43 16.29 3.36 -6.67
C ASP A 43 16.71 4.63 -7.43
N ARG A 44 16.71 4.54 -8.76
CA ARG A 44 17.03 5.67 -9.66
C ARG A 44 16.08 6.86 -9.56
N PHE A 45 14.94 6.71 -8.90
CA PHE A 45 13.98 7.77 -8.65
C PHE A 45 14.08 8.33 -7.23
N HIS A 46 15.15 7.98 -6.50
CA HIS A 46 15.38 8.38 -5.13
C HIS A 46 14.28 7.89 -4.18
N MET A 47 13.76 6.68 -4.43
CA MET A 47 12.72 6.07 -3.60
C MET A 47 13.20 4.74 -3.04
N LYS A 48 12.86 4.45 -1.77
CA LYS A 48 12.95 3.07 -1.28
C LYS A 48 11.67 2.33 -1.58
N VAL A 49 11.80 1.10 -2.08
CA VAL A 49 10.67 0.23 -2.37
C VAL A 49 10.32 -0.55 -1.11
N MET A 50 9.12 -0.33 -0.60
CA MET A 50 8.54 -1.10 0.50
C MET A 50 7.57 -2.13 -0.10
N ALA A 51 7.89 -3.42 -0.01
CA ALA A 51 7.02 -4.49 -0.48
C ALA A 51 6.30 -5.16 0.69
N PHE A 52 4.97 -5.22 0.65
CA PHE A 52 4.20 -6.03 1.58
C PHE A 52 4.01 -7.42 0.95
N ASN A 53 4.39 -8.49 1.65
CA ASN A 53 4.23 -9.87 1.19
C ASN A 53 4.61 -10.06 -0.31
N PRO A 54 5.89 -9.88 -0.66
CA PRO A 54 6.31 -9.78 -2.06
C PRO A 54 5.96 -11.03 -2.86
N GLY A 55 5.45 -10.78 -4.06
CA GLY A 55 5.12 -11.78 -5.06
C GLY A 55 5.22 -11.16 -6.46
N PRO A 56 4.91 -11.92 -7.52
CA PRO A 56 4.87 -11.36 -8.86
C PRO A 56 3.82 -10.24 -8.93
N ALA A 57 4.18 -9.13 -9.56
CA ALA A 57 3.21 -8.06 -9.83
C ALA A 57 2.11 -8.57 -10.79
N PRO A 58 0.89 -8.04 -10.70
CA PRO A 58 -0.18 -8.38 -11.66
C PRO A 58 0.23 -8.07 -13.10
N ASP A 59 -0.08 -8.96 -14.04
CA ASP A 59 0.07 -8.66 -15.47
C ASP A 59 -0.95 -7.58 -15.87
N PRO A 60 -0.52 -6.39 -16.33
CA PRO A 60 -1.41 -5.32 -16.75
C PRO A 60 -2.42 -5.72 -17.83
N ARG A 61 -2.14 -6.75 -18.64
CA ARG A 61 -3.01 -7.21 -19.73
C ARG A 61 -4.23 -7.98 -19.25
N SER A 62 -4.09 -8.71 -18.15
CA SER A 62 -5.17 -9.50 -17.54
C SER A 62 -5.71 -8.88 -16.24
N TRP A 63 -5.11 -7.78 -15.78
CA TRP A 63 -5.53 -7.11 -14.56
C TRP A 63 -6.85 -6.36 -14.76
N GLU A 64 -7.68 -6.37 -13.72
CA GLU A 64 -8.93 -5.62 -13.64
C GLU A 64 -9.06 -4.97 -12.26
N LEU A 65 -9.63 -3.77 -12.23
CA LEU A 65 -10.10 -3.08 -11.04
C LEU A 65 -11.57 -3.38 -10.79
N THR A 66 -11.89 -3.96 -9.63
CA THR A 66 -13.28 -4.13 -9.19
C THR A 66 -13.71 -2.97 -8.30
N ILE A 67 -14.91 -2.42 -8.52
CA ILE A 67 -15.54 -1.43 -7.65
C ILE A 67 -16.92 -1.90 -7.23
N ASP A 68 -17.16 -2.06 -5.93
CA ASP A 68 -18.41 -2.58 -5.38
C ASP A 68 -18.79 -1.95 -4.02
N GLY A 69 -19.71 -2.58 -3.30
CA GLY A 69 -20.22 -2.11 -2.00
C GLY A 69 -21.35 -1.10 -2.15
N LEU A 70 -21.24 0.04 -1.46
CA LEU A 70 -22.19 1.15 -1.46
C LEU A 70 -22.07 1.99 -2.75
N THR A 71 -22.32 1.33 -3.88
CA THR A 71 -22.24 1.89 -5.23
C THR A 71 -23.56 1.70 -5.97
N GLY A 72 -23.94 2.66 -6.81
CA GLY A 72 -25.09 2.56 -7.71
C GLY A 72 -24.76 1.81 -9.00
N THR A 73 -23.48 1.70 -9.34
CA THR A 73 -23.00 1.00 -10.53
C THR A 73 -21.74 0.23 -10.15
N PRO A 74 -21.84 -1.06 -9.81
CA PRO A 74 -20.67 -1.92 -9.64
C PRO A 74 -19.90 -2.04 -10.96
N LEU A 75 -18.57 -1.93 -10.90
CA LEU A 75 -17.72 -1.89 -12.08
C LEU A 75 -16.62 -2.96 -12.04
N ARG A 76 -16.23 -3.42 -13.22
CA ARG A 76 -14.97 -4.10 -13.48
C ARG A 76 -14.31 -3.37 -14.65
N LEU A 77 -13.18 -2.73 -14.38
CA LEU A 77 -12.48 -1.86 -15.34
C LEU A 77 -11.12 -2.47 -15.66
N LYS A 78 -10.79 -2.54 -16.95
CA LYS A 78 -9.44 -2.90 -17.39
C LYS A 78 -8.54 -1.67 -17.31
N LEU A 79 -7.22 -1.87 -17.37
CA LEU A 79 -6.26 -0.77 -17.40
C LEU A 79 -6.59 0.24 -18.53
N ALA A 80 -6.93 -0.26 -19.72
CA ALA A 80 -7.30 0.58 -20.87
C ALA A 80 -8.54 1.46 -20.62
N ASP A 81 -9.42 1.11 -19.68
CA ASP A 81 -10.56 1.95 -19.32
C ASP A 81 -10.11 3.11 -18.43
N LEU A 82 -9.14 2.86 -17.53
CA LEU A 82 -8.56 3.88 -16.66
C LEU A 82 -7.69 4.87 -17.43
N GLU A 83 -6.96 4.40 -18.44
CA GLU A 83 -6.13 5.24 -19.31
C GLU A 83 -6.93 6.26 -20.13
N ARG A 84 -8.24 6.04 -20.29
CA ARG A 84 -9.17 6.97 -20.98
C ARG A 84 -9.73 8.06 -20.07
N LEU A 85 -9.54 7.96 -18.75
CA LEU A 85 -9.98 9.00 -17.82
C LEU A 85 -9.16 10.28 -18.02
N PRO A 86 -9.72 11.48 -17.69
CA PRO A 86 -8.99 12.73 -17.76
C PRO A 86 -7.67 12.66 -16.99
N ARG A 87 -6.54 12.74 -17.72
CA ARG A 87 -5.21 12.60 -17.14
C ARG A 87 -4.72 13.92 -16.56
N ILE A 88 -4.00 13.80 -15.45
CA ILE A 88 -3.29 14.89 -14.80
C ILE A 88 -1.84 14.49 -14.56
N THR A 89 -1.00 15.51 -14.43
CA THR A 89 0.37 15.36 -13.94
C THR A 89 0.50 16.18 -12.66
N GLN A 90 1.12 15.60 -11.62
CA GLN A 90 1.29 16.23 -10.32
C GLN A 90 2.66 15.92 -9.74
N SER A 91 3.45 16.97 -9.44
CA SER A 91 4.59 16.84 -8.55
C SER A 91 4.11 16.78 -7.10
N SER A 92 4.52 15.75 -6.36
CA SER A 92 4.30 15.67 -4.91
C SER A 92 5.42 14.88 -4.22
N ARG A 93 5.63 15.19 -2.94
CA ARG A 93 6.57 14.45 -2.09
C ARG A 93 5.87 13.28 -1.43
N LEU A 94 6.46 12.09 -1.52
CA LEU A 94 6.01 10.92 -0.77
C LEU A 94 6.90 10.80 0.47
N LYS A 95 6.30 10.99 1.64
CA LYS A 95 6.96 10.86 2.95
C LYS A 95 6.76 9.46 3.53
N CYS A 96 7.84 8.73 3.76
CA CYS A 96 7.78 7.47 4.49
C CYS A 96 7.77 7.72 6.00
N VAL A 97 7.11 6.82 6.74
CA VAL A 97 7.14 6.80 8.21
C VAL A 97 8.54 6.52 8.75
N GLN A 98 9.43 5.91 7.95
CA GLN A 98 10.85 5.69 8.27
C GLN A 98 11.72 6.94 8.07
N CYS A 99 11.12 8.13 8.22
CA CYS A 99 11.75 9.45 8.18
C CYS A 99 12.38 9.89 6.84
N TRP A 100 12.32 9.11 5.77
CA TRP A 100 12.80 9.52 4.44
C TRP A 100 11.66 9.99 3.53
N SER A 101 11.99 10.77 2.51
CA SER A 101 11.05 11.17 1.46
C SER A 101 11.70 11.27 0.08
N GLY A 102 10.88 11.37 -0.96
CA GLY A 102 11.33 11.71 -2.31
C GLY A 102 10.24 12.45 -3.08
N ARG A 103 10.65 13.40 -3.92
CA ARG A 103 9.75 14.14 -4.82
C ARG A 103 9.57 13.35 -6.12
N VAL A 104 8.31 13.18 -6.51
CA VAL A 104 7.94 12.37 -7.67
C VAL A 104 6.96 13.15 -8.55
N LEU A 105 7.14 13.06 -9.87
CA LEU A 105 6.18 13.51 -10.85
C LEU A 105 5.22 12.37 -11.18
N TRP A 106 4.02 12.41 -10.62
CA TRP A 106 2.99 11.41 -10.86
C TRP A 106 2.16 11.75 -12.08
N GLU A 107 1.72 10.73 -12.81
CA GLU A 107 0.76 10.85 -13.89
C GLU A 107 -0.41 9.89 -13.66
N GLY A 108 -1.64 10.36 -13.80
CA GLY A 108 -2.81 9.59 -13.37
C GLY A 108 -4.11 10.36 -13.50
N PHE A 109 -5.09 10.06 -12.64
CA PHE A 109 -6.41 10.70 -12.63
C PHE A 109 -6.91 10.94 -11.20
N ARG A 110 -7.85 11.88 -11.03
CA ARG A 110 -8.48 12.18 -9.73
C ARG A 110 -9.47 11.08 -9.36
N ALA A 111 -9.59 10.74 -8.08
CA ALA A 111 -10.55 9.73 -7.64
C ALA A 111 -12.01 10.09 -8.00
N GLY A 112 -12.33 11.38 -8.07
CA GLY A 112 -13.65 11.87 -8.50
C GLY A 112 -14.08 11.37 -9.89
N GLU A 113 -13.15 11.18 -10.82
CA GLU A 113 -13.43 10.62 -12.15
C GLU A 113 -13.98 9.20 -12.04
N LEU A 114 -13.34 8.38 -11.20
CA LEU A 114 -13.72 7.01 -10.96
C LEU A 114 -15.05 6.90 -10.19
N LEU A 115 -15.24 7.77 -9.20
CA LEU A 115 -16.45 7.80 -8.39
C LEU A 115 -17.65 8.31 -9.20
N THR A 116 -17.46 9.18 -10.19
CA THR A 116 -18.53 9.58 -11.12
C THR A 116 -19.08 8.36 -11.87
N LEU A 117 -18.21 7.44 -12.30
CA LEU A 117 -18.61 6.20 -12.95
C LEU A 117 -19.31 5.24 -11.98
N ALA A 118 -18.77 5.09 -10.77
CA ALA A 118 -19.31 4.16 -9.77
C ALA A 118 -20.67 4.64 -9.21
N ARG A 119 -20.91 5.95 -9.10
CA ARG A 119 -22.08 6.54 -8.43
C ARG A 119 -22.22 6.08 -6.97
N PRO A 120 -21.31 6.49 -6.07
CA PRO A 120 -21.40 6.19 -4.64
C PRO A 120 -22.79 6.51 -4.07
N LYS A 121 -23.29 5.64 -3.19
CA LYS A 121 -24.49 5.96 -2.39
C LYS A 121 -24.17 7.04 -1.35
N PRO A 122 -25.15 7.85 -0.91
CA PRO A 122 -24.91 8.93 0.06
C PRO A 122 -24.25 8.48 1.37
N GLU A 123 -24.47 7.23 1.79
CA GLU A 123 -23.92 6.67 3.02
C GLU A 123 -22.46 6.20 2.89
N ALA A 124 -21.89 6.19 1.68
CA ALA A 124 -20.51 5.76 1.44
C ALA A 124 -19.50 6.79 1.96
N SER A 125 -19.03 6.60 3.19
CA SER A 125 -18.08 7.50 3.87
C SER A 125 -16.63 7.01 3.84
N TRP A 126 -16.39 5.77 3.41
CA TRP A 126 -15.08 5.14 3.34
C TRP A 126 -14.92 4.28 2.08
N VAL A 127 -13.67 4.05 1.72
CA VAL A 127 -13.27 3.08 0.69
C VAL A 127 -12.27 2.12 1.29
N ARG A 128 -12.61 0.83 1.30
CA ARG A 128 -11.63 -0.24 1.52
C ARG A 128 -10.91 -0.52 0.22
N ILE A 129 -9.59 -0.50 0.26
CA ILE A 129 -8.71 -0.78 -0.87
C ILE A 129 -8.07 -2.13 -0.61
N ASP A 130 -8.24 -3.08 -1.53
CA ASP A 130 -7.55 -4.37 -1.50
C ASP A 130 -6.54 -4.44 -2.65
N CYS A 131 -5.39 -5.04 -2.35
CA CYS A 131 -4.23 -5.07 -3.24
C CYS A 131 -3.81 -6.52 -3.54
N ALA A 132 -3.13 -6.74 -4.67
CA ALA A 132 -2.73 -8.07 -5.14
C ALA A 132 -1.78 -8.80 -4.18
N ASP A 133 -0.97 -8.06 -3.42
CA ASP A 133 -0.01 -8.58 -2.46
C ASP A 133 -0.62 -8.89 -1.08
N ARG A 134 -1.96 -8.85 -0.97
CA ARG A 134 -2.76 -8.98 0.27
C ARG A 134 -2.67 -7.78 1.20
N TYR A 135 -2.09 -6.67 0.76
CA TYR A 135 -2.24 -5.41 1.47
C TYR A 135 -3.70 -4.94 1.39
N PHE A 136 -4.21 -4.37 2.48
CA PHE A 136 -5.46 -3.63 2.44
C PHE A 136 -5.37 -2.38 3.29
N ASP A 137 -6.15 -1.37 2.90
CA ASP A 137 -6.28 -0.13 3.67
C ASP A 137 -7.72 0.40 3.66
N PHE A 138 -8.03 1.30 4.59
CA PHE A 138 -9.27 2.06 4.63
C PHE A 138 -8.97 3.54 4.51
N VAL A 139 -9.52 4.16 3.46
CA VAL A 139 -9.35 5.59 3.17
C VAL A 139 -10.70 6.27 3.32
N LYS A 140 -10.75 7.41 4.04
CA LYS A 140 -11.97 8.23 4.13
C LYS A 140 -12.33 8.77 2.76
N MET A 141 -13.62 8.92 2.49
CA MET A 141 -14.07 9.53 1.24
C MET A 141 -13.49 10.96 1.08
N ASP A 142 -13.41 11.73 2.16
CA ASP A 142 -12.81 13.08 2.16
C ASP A 142 -11.32 13.09 1.77
N ASP A 143 -10.54 12.14 2.29
CA ASP A 143 -9.11 11.99 1.95
C ASP A 143 -8.95 11.56 0.48
N LEU A 144 -9.84 10.68 0.01
CA LEU A 144 -9.82 10.18 -1.36
C LEU A 144 -10.22 11.26 -2.38
N LEU A 145 -11.19 12.10 -2.03
CA LEU A 145 -11.68 13.23 -2.84
C LEU A 145 -10.84 14.50 -2.69
N HIS A 146 -9.85 14.51 -1.80
CA HIS A 146 -8.95 15.65 -1.64
C HIS A 146 -8.30 16.02 -2.98
N ALA A 147 -8.22 17.32 -3.27
CA ALA A 147 -7.79 17.85 -4.57
C ALA A 147 -6.37 17.46 -4.97
N ARG A 148 -5.55 16.96 -4.03
CA ARG A 148 -4.18 16.48 -4.28
C ARG A 148 -4.03 14.96 -4.24
N THR A 149 -5.08 14.22 -3.90
CA THR A 149 -5.11 12.76 -4.01
C THR A 149 -5.34 12.37 -5.47
N LEU A 150 -4.66 11.31 -5.92
CA LEU A 150 -4.80 10.77 -7.27
C LEU A 150 -4.51 9.27 -7.31
N PHE A 151 -5.06 8.61 -8.31
CA PHE A 151 -4.61 7.28 -8.72
C PHE A 151 -3.57 7.42 -9.83
N ALA A 152 -2.38 6.88 -9.61
CA ALA A 152 -1.24 6.98 -10.51
C ALA A 152 -1.15 5.76 -11.44
N LEU A 153 -0.87 6.06 -12.71
CA LEU A 153 -0.56 5.12 -13.80
C LEU A 153 0.86 5.33 -14.34
N GLY A 154 1.49 6.47 -14.04
CA GLY A 154 2.83 6.83 -14.45
C GLY A 154 3.63 7.53 -13.35
N MET A 155 4.95 7.46 -13.47
CA MET A 155 5.92 7.99 -12.52
C MET A 155 7.15 8.52 -13.27
N ASN A 156 7.50 9.79 -13.03
CA ASN A 156 8.69 10.46 -13.56
C ASN A 156 8.83 10.40 -15.10
N GLY A 157 7.71 10.59 -15.81
CA GLY A 157 7.68 10.59 -17.28
C GLY A 157 7.62 9.19 -17.90
N GLU A 158 7.55 8.14 -17.09
CA GLU A 158 7.48 6.75 -17.54
C GLU A 158 6.20 6.08 -17.03
N ALA A 159 5.83 4.95 -17.66
CA ALA A 159 4.78 4.08 -17.13
C ALA A 159 5.15 3.59 -15.73
N LEU A 160 4.15 3.42 -14.85
CA LEU A 160 4.39 2.99 -13.48
C LEU A 160 5.04 1.60 -13.47
N GLY A 161 6.19 1.48 -12.79
CA GLY A 161 6.90 0.22 -12.62
C GLY A 161 6.23 -0.72 -11.61
N PRO A 162 6.40 -2.05 -11.74
CA PRO A 162 5.80 -3.04 -10.82
C PRO A 162 6.22 -2.82 -9.37
N GLU A 163 7.48 -2.48 -9.11
CA GLU A 163 8.01 -2.17 -7.78
C GLU A 163 7.30 -0.96 -7.13
N HIS A 164 6.88 0.00 -7.95
CA HIS A 164 6.17 1.20 -7.54
C HIS A 164 4.65 1.03 -7.48
N GLY A 165 4.11 -0.14 -7.82
CA GLY A 165 2.72 -0.48 -7.61
C GLY A 165 1.87 -0.57 -8.86
N ALA A 166 2.48 -0.78 -10.02
CA ALA A 166 1.74 -1.03 -11.26
C ALA A 166 0.73 -2.21 -11.13
N PRO A 167 -0.39 -2.16 -11.85
CA PRO A 167 -0.76 -1.13 -12.84
C PRO A 167 -1.43 0.10 -12.23
N LEU A 168 -1.82 0.06 -10.95
CA LEU A 168 -2.56 1.14 -10.29
C LEU A 168 -2.08 1.36 -8.85
N ARG A 169 -1.73 2.60 -8.55
CA ARG A 169 -1.33 3.06 -7.21
C ARG A 169 -2.21 4.21 -6.75
N LEU A 170 -2.51 4.27 -5.45
CA LEU A 170 -3.03 5.48 -4.81
C LEU A 170 -1.87 6.35 -4.32
N VAL A 171 -2.00 7.67 -4.49
CA VAL A 171 -1.07 8.67 -3.95
C VAL A 171 -1.87 9.69 -3.13
N ILE A 172 -1.56 9.76 -1.82
CA ILE A 172 -2.10 10.76 -0.90
C ILE A 172 -0.94 11.57 -0.31
N PRO A 173 -0.58 12.72 -0.90
CA PRO A 173 0.62 13.46 -0.49
C PRO A 173 0.62 13.97 0.95
N SER A 174 -0.56 14.17 1.55
CA SER A 174 -0.72 14.63 2.93
C SER A 174 -0.53 13.53 3.98
N LYS A 175 -0.35 12.27 3.55
CA LYS A 175 -0.25 11.10 4.44
C LYS A 175 1.06 10.34 4.23
N TYR A 176 1.47 9.61 5.25
CA TYR A 176 2.61 8.71 5.17
C TYR A 176 2.43 7.67 4.05
N GLY A 177 3.54 7.24 3.47
CA GLY A 177 3.57 6.40 2.28
C GLY A 177 2.83 5.06 2.38
N TYR A 178 2.59 4.54 3.59
CA TYR A 178 1.81 3.31 3.77
C TYR A 178 0.31 3.50 3.48
N ARG A 179 -0.21 4.74 3.49
CA ARG A 179 -1.58 5.05 3.03
C ARG A 179 -1.69 5.13 1.50
N SER A 180 -0.55 5.24 0.82
CA SER A 180 -0.46 5.30 -0.65
C SER A 180 -0.33 3.89 -1.23
N SER A 181 -1.43 3.13 -1.17
CA SER A 181 -1.55 1.71 -1.55
C SER A 181 -1.07 1.43 -2.98
N LYS A 182 -0.38 0.30 -3.14
CA LYS A 182 0.20 -0.18 -4.41
C LYS A 182 -0.54 -1.43 -4.89
N LEU A 183 -0.42 -1.78 -6.18
CA LEU A 183 -0.94 -3.04 -6.72
C LEU A 183 -2.46 -3.19 -6.49
N ILE A 184 -3.21 -2.10 -6.59
CA ILE A 184 -4.63 -2.06 -6.25
C ILE A 184 -5.40 -2.98 -7.19
N THR A 185 -6.35 -3.74 -6.66
CA THR A 185 -7.22 -4.63 -7.45
C THR A 185 -8.69 -4.42 -7.16
N LYS A 186 -9.04 -3.87 -5.99
CA LYS A 186 -10.43 -3.65 -5.61
C LYS A 186 -10.63 -2.42 -4.74
N LEU A 187 -11.72 -1.71 -4.98
CA LEU A 187 -12.26 -0.65 -4.13
C LEU A 187 -13.67 -1.05 -3.67
N THR A 188 -13.86 -1.19 -2.37
CA THR A 188 -15.19 -1.44 -1.77
C THR A 188 -15.67 -0.18 -1.09
N LEU A 189 -16.73 0.44 -1.62
CA LEU A 189 -17.38 1.60 -0.99
C LEU A 189 -18.16 1.13 0.24
N THR A 190 -17.97 1.77 1.38
CA THR A 190 -18.54 1.31 2.67
C THR A 190 -18.82 2.50 3.60
N ASN A 191 -19.69 2.30 4.58
CA ASN A 191 -19.95 3.24 5.67
C ASN A 191 -19.18 2.89 6.95
N THR A 192 -18.49 1.74 6.95
CA THR A 192 -17.65 1.28 8.06
C THR A 192 -16.18 1.42 7.69
N GLY A 193 -15.47 2.31 8.40
CA GLY A 193 -14.05 2.53 8.24
C GLY A 193 -13.16 1.55 9.01
N GLY A 194 -11.85 1.77 8.92
CA GLY A 194 -10.82 1.00 9.62
C GLY A 194 -9.46 1.71 9.56
N GLN A 195 -8.44 1.11 10.17
CA GLN A 195 -7.09 1.68 10.24
C GLN A 195 -6.10 1.09 9.21
N GLY A 196 -6.47 -0.03 8.57
CA GLY A 196 -5.65 -0.70 7.56
C GLY A 196 -4.66 -1.73 8.13
N ILE A 197 -4.11 -2.56 7.26
CA ILE A 197 -3.40 -3.78 7.67
C ILE A 197 -2.15 -3.51 8.50
N VAL A 198 -1.43 -2.42 8.26
CA VAL A 198 -0.17 -2.12 8.99
C VAL A 198 -0.44 -1.56 10.38
N ALA A 199 -1.47 -0.74 10.54
CA ALA A 199 -1.91 -0.25 11.84
C ALA A 199 -2.57 -1.39 12.66
N ASP A 200 -3.29 -2.31 11.99
CA ASP A 200 -3.82 -3.52 12.62
C ASP A 200 -2.71 -4.46 13.11
N ALA A 201 -1.68 -4.71 12.28
CA ALA A 201 -0.64 -5.69 12.56
C ALA A 201 0.44 -5.17 13.53
N TRP A 202 0.72 -3.87 13.51
CA TRP A 202 1.77 -3.24 14.34
C TRP A 202 1.25 -1.98 15.02
N PRO A 203 0.28 -2.12 15.95
CA PRO A 203 -0.23 -0.98 16.71
C PRO A 203 0.91 -0.29 17.47
N GLY A 204 0.91 1.05 17.43
CA GLY A 204 1.95 1.88 18.05
C GLY A 204 3.13 2.25 17.14
N TYR A 205 3.36 1.52 16.03
CA TYR A 205 4.35 1.90 15.01
C TYR A 205 3.73 2.62 13.81
N TYR A 206 2.49 2.26 13.48
CA TYR A 206 1.71 2.91 12.41
C TYR A 206 0.49 3.58 13.02
N SER A 207 0.31 4.86 12.71
CA SER A 207 -0.86 5.61 13.17
C SER A 207 -2.10 5.21 12.35
N PRO A 208 -3.28 5.11 12.99
CA PRO A 208 -4.51 4.75 12.27
C PRO A 208 -4.91 5.73 11.16
N THR A 209 -4.59 7.02 11.32
CA THR A 209 -4.94 8.06 10.35
C THR A 209 -3.93 8.18 9.22
N GLY A 210 -2.67 7.84 9.52
CA GLY A 210 -1.52 7.98 8.63
C GLY A 210 -1.14 9.41 8.29
N ASP A 211 -1.54 10.39 9.10
CA ASP A 211 -1.16 11.78 8.88
C ASP A 211 0.35 11.96 9.11
N ILE A 212 0.99 12.76 8.24
CA ILE A 212 2.39 13.11 8.41
C ILE A 212 2.52 14.03 9.62
N GLU A 213 3.39 13.67 10.56
CA GLU A 213 3.59 14.44 11.79
C GLU A 213 4.72 15.46 11.63
N PRO A 214 4.72 16.56 12.41
CA PRO A 214 5.86 17.45 12.49
C PRO A 214 7.12 16.69 12.91
N GLY A 215 8.26 17.05 12.35
CA GLY A 215 9.50 16.34 12.67
C GLY A 215 10.65 16.66 11.72
N VAL A 216 11.48 15.65 11.47
CA VAL A 216 12.65 15.73 10.60
C VAL A 216 12.46 14.81 9.39
N ASP A 217 12.78 15.34 8.22
CA ASP A 217 12.81 14.64 6.96
C ASP A 217 14.24 14.47 6.44
N HIS A 218 14.47 13.30 5.86
CA HIS A 218 15.71 12.92 5.18
C HIS A 218 15.40 12.70 3.69
N PRO A 219 15.25 13.78 2.91
CA PRO A 219 14.90 13.67 1.49
C PRO A 219 16.03 13.07 0.66
N PHE A 220 15.73 12.05 -0.13
CA PHE A 220 16.74 11.38 -0.95
C PHE A 220 17.15 12.16 -2.19
N ASP A 221 16.35 13.14 -2.61
CA ASP A 221 16.69 14.13 -3.65
C ASP A 221 17.62 15.24 -3.14
N PHE A 222 17.90 15.31 -1.82
CA PHE A 222 18.93 16.17 -1.22
C PHE A 222 19.84 15.35 -0.28
N PRO A 223 20.73 14.50 -0.82
CA PRO A 223 21.49 13.54 -0.03
C PRO A 223 22.39 14.23 1.00
N GLY A 224 22.31 13.78 2.25
CA GLY A 224 23.08 14.33 3.37
C GLY A 224 22.41 15.52 4.08
N GLU A 225 21.32 16.05 3.54
CA GLU A 225 20.56 17.13 4.17
C GLU A 225 19.40 16.60 5.02
N THR A 226 19.03 17.38 6.03
CA THR A 226 17.80 17.17 6.80
C THR A 226 16.94 18.42 6.75
N ARG A 227 15.62 18.23 6.75
CA ARG A 227 14.64 19.32 6.69
C ARG A 227 13.67 19.17 7.84
N LYS A 228 13.36 20.27 8.55
CA LYS A 228 12.25 20.28 9.51
C LYS A 228 10.94 20.41 8.74
N ILE A 229 9.95 19.63 9.13
CA ILE A 229 8.61 19.64 8.53
C ILE A 229 7.57 19.93 9.61
N ALA A 230 6.50 20.64 9.23
CA ALA A 230 5.41 21.01 10.13
C ALA A 230 4.32 19.93 10.24
N GLY A 231 4.47 18.80 9.54
CA GLY A 231 3.42 17.81 9.36
C GLY A 231 2.51 18.12 8.18
N GLY A 232 1.62 17.18 7.84
CA GLY A 232 0.81 17.25 6.64
C GLY A 232 1.62 17.13 5.35
N GLU A 233 1.05 17.62 4.25
CA GLU A 233 1.74 17.57 2.97
C GLU A 233 2.97 18.48 2.95
N ILE A 234 4.11 17.92 2.53
CA ILE A 234 5.36 18.65 2.36
C ILE A 234 5.40 19.25 0.94
N THR A 235 5.40 20.57 0.83
CA THR A 235 5.30 21.28 -0.47
C THR A 235 6.54 22.11 -0.79
N GLU A 236 7.33 22.45 0.23
CA GLU A 236 8.36 23.49 0.24
C GLU A 236 9.62 23.13 -0.56
N TYR A 237 9.94 21.83 -0.69
CA TYR A 237 11.12 21.31 -1.38
C TYR A 237 10.83 19.97 -2.04
#